data_AF-A0A930SKG1-F1
#
_entry.id   AF-A0A930SKG1-F1
#
_cell.length_a   1.000
_cell.length_b   1.000
_cell.length_c   1.000
_cell.angle_alpha   90.00
_cell.angle_beta   90.00
_cell.angle_gamma   90.00
#
_symmetry.space_group_name_H-M   'P 1'
#
loop_
_entity.id
_entity.type
_entity.pdbx_description
1 polymer ?
#
loop_
_entity_poly.entity_id
_entity_poly.type
_entity_poly.pdbx_seq_one_letter_code
_entity_poly.pdbx_strand_id
1 'polypeptide(L)'
;MGQHHVWRGMTALLVLVGAVSMTGCPEELKASVSLGVNRRSATTISQTAILAEPDHTAVPNTVAFEVCANFPDWTRPAADLQAETLAANPRYQGMLNEEPLRSLSEKFWQESIISFTTYGLSARMEPIYLSGVWTIADEIWGCYEGDRGAAINRGELAEVWLINHRIVDVAWVENTYLLTVEPTTQGIQLMQFERQEANDDLPLMVTARDGQAIAAVSGDWD
;
A
#
# COMPACT_ATOMS: atom_id res chain seq x y z
N MET A 1 -4.55 -42.44 -44.91
CA MET A 1 -5.73 -42.06 -45.72
C MET A 1 -6.76 -41.52 -44.74
N GLY A 2 -6.72 -40.21 -44.45
CA GLY A 2 -7.71 -39.21 -44.94
C GLY A 2 -8.78 -39.02 -43.85
N GLN A 3 -9.22 -37.83 -43.44
CA GLN A 3 -9.21 -36.50 -44.01
C GLN A 3 -9.19 -35.43 -42.90
N HIS A 4 -8.66 -34.28 -43.28
CA HIS A 4 -8.64 -33.01 -42.56
C HIS A 4 -10.06 -32.47 -42.34
N HIS A 5 -10.32 -31.87 -41.18
CA HIS A 5 -11.39 -30.88 -41.04
C HIS A 5 -10.84 -29.50 -40.73
N VAL A 6 -11.42 -28.56 -41.47
CA VAL A 6 -11.00 -27.19 -41.75
C VAL A 6 -11.30 -26.26 -40.59
N TRP A 7 -10.33 -25.40 -40.28
CA TRP A 7 -10.44 -24.22 -39.42
C TRP A 7 -10.82 -23.02 -40.28
N ARG A 8 -11.86 -22.24 -39.91
CA ARG A 8 -12.13 -20.88 -40.41
C ARG A 8 -13.25 -20.21 -39.61
N GLY A 9 -12.98 -19.03 -39.08
CA GLY A 9 -13.99 -18.18 -38.44
C GLY A 9 -13.42 -16.92 -37.78
N MET A 10 -12.76 -16.06 -38.56
CA MET A 10 -12.48 -14.67 -38.21
C MET A 10 -13.76 -13.83 -38.29
N THR A 11 -14.11 -13.08 -37.25
CA THR A 11 -14.97 -11.87 -37.33
C THR A 11 -14.72 -11.04 -36.05
N ALA A 12 -13.82 -10.06 -36.08
CA ALA A 12 -14.04 -8.63 -36.38
C ALA A 12 -14.70 -7.82 -35.23
N LEU A 13 -13.83 -7.09 -34.52
CA LEU A 13 -13.91 -5.69 -34.06
C LEU A 13 -15.31 -5.06 -33.83
N LEU A 14 -15.53 -4.56 -32.62
CA LEU A 14 -16.26 -3.30 -32.41
C LEU A 14 -15.61 -2.51 -31.26
N VAL A 15 -14.98 -1.39 -31.61
CA VAL A 15 -14.49 -0.37 -30.68
C VAL A 15 -15.60 0.68 -30.57
N LEU A 16 -16.10 0.94 -29.35
CA LEU A 16 -16.96 2.08 -29.06
C LEU A 16 -16.15 3.12 -28.28
N VAL A 17 -15.70 4.14 -29.00
CA VAL A 17 -15.17 5.38 -28.43
C VAL A 17 -16.36 6.25 -28.02
N GLY A 18 -16.61 6.35 -26.71
CA GLY A 18 -17.56 7.31 -26.15
C GLY A 18 -16.83 8.59 -25.74
N ALA A 19 -16.92 9.62 -26.57
CA ALA A 19 -16.56 10.98 -26.17
C ALA A 19 -17.80 11.67 -25.58
N VAL A 20 -17.73 12.07 -24.31
CA VAL A 20 -18.73 12.96 -23.69
C VAL A 20 -18.09 14.32 -23.52
N SER A 21 -18.42 15.21 -24.45
CA SER A 21 -18.21 16.65 -24.32
C SER A 21 -19.40 17.23 -23.54
N MET A 22 -19.17 17.78 -22.34
CA MET A 22 -20.13 18.68 -21.72
C MET A 22 -19.53 20.08 -21.61
N THR A 23 -19.93 20.90 -22.57
CA THR A 23 -19.88 22.36 -22.55
C THR A 23 -20.90 22.91 -21.55
N GLY A 24 -20.49 23.84 -20.69
CA GLY A 24 -21.41 24.58 -19.82
C GLY A 24 -20.72 25.60 -18.91
N CYS A 25 -20.43 26.78 -19.46
CA CYS A 25 -20.33 28.05 -18.71
C CYS A 25 -21.71 28.75 -18.77
N PRO A 26 -21.93 29.94 -18.17
CA PRO A 26 -21.39 30.56 -16.94
C PRO A 26 -22.55 31.02 -16.01
N GLU A 27 -22.28 31.59 -14.83
CA GLU A 27 -23.04 32.77 -14.38
C GLU A 27 -22.33 33.55 -13.25
N GLU A 28 -22.07 34.83 -13.54
CA GLU A 28 -21.75 35.87 -12.57
C GLU A 28 -22.93 36.10 -11.63
N LEU A 29 -22.69 36.16 -10.32
CA LEU A 29 -23.56 36.91 -9.40
C LEU A 29 -22.79 38.11 -8.84
N LYS A 30 -23.04 39.25 -9.50
CA LYS A 30 -22.84 40.58 -8.94
C LYS A 30 -23.88 40.81 -7.84
N ALA A 31 -23.41 41.12 -6.63
CA ALA A 31 -24.23 41.78 -5.62
C ALA A 31 -23.51 43.03 -5.14
N SER A 32 -24.12 44.17 -5.44
CA SER A 32 -23.66 45.51 -5.14
C SER A 32 -24.22 46.00 -3.79
N VAL A 33 -23.33 46.59 -2.99
CA VAL A 33 -23.51 47.82 -2.19
C VAL A 33 -24.52 47.83 -1.03
N SER A 34 -23.99 48.04 0.18
CA SER A 34 -24.46 49.17 1.01
C SER A 34 -23.38 49.70 1.97
N LEU A 35 -23.34 51.03 2.02
CA LEU A 35 -22.39 51.90 2.68
C LEU A 35 -22.54 51.85 4.21
N GLY A 36 -21.41 51.68 4.89
CA GLY A 36 -21.25 51.93 6.32
C GLY A 36 -20.00 52.75 6.56
N VAL A 37 -20.10 54.07 6.43
CA VAL A 37 -19.03 55.02 6.78
C VAL A 37 -18.86 55.00 8.30
N ASN A 38 -17.72 54.50 8.78
CA ASN A 38 -17.25 54.80 10.12
C ASN A 38 -15.76 55.13 10.05
N ARG A 39 -15.47 56.44 10.03
CA ARG A 39 -14.12 57.00 10.21
C ARG A 39 -13.64 56.65 11.62
N ARG A 40 -12.68 55.73 11.73
CA ARG A 40 -11.72 55.70 12.83
C ARG A 40 -10.32 55.68 12.22
N SER A 41 -9.52 56.64 12.64
CA SER A 41 -8.11 56.76 12.30
C SER A 41 -7.41 55.44 12.60
N ALA A 42 -6.94 54.75 11.56
CA ALA A 42 -6.09 53.59 11.68
C ALA A 42 -4.64 54.04 11.50
N THR A 43 -3.87 53.97 12.58
CA THR A 43 -2.42 54.07 12.56
C THR A 43 -1.88 52.97 11.65
N THR A 44 -1.22 53.34 10.56
CA THR A 44 -0.54 52.40 9.66
C THR A 44 0.66 51.80 10.40
N ILE A 45 0.46 50.67 11.08
CA ILE A 45 1.56 49.82 11.52
C ILE A 45 1.98 49.02 10.28
N SER A 46 3.09 49.40 9.65
CA SER A 46 3.78 48.55 8.69
C SER A 46 4.22 47.29 9.41
N GLN A 47 3.42 46.23 9.35
CA GLN A 47 3.88 44.89 9.68
C GLN A 47 4.73 44.42 8.51
N THR A 48 6.05 44.54 8.67
CA THR A 48 7.01 43.80 7.87
C THR A 48 6.75 42.33 8.15
N ALA A 49 6.00 41.68 7.26
CA ALA A 49 5.86 40.24 7.26
C ALA A 49 7.24 39.65 6.98
N ILE A 50 7.96 39.29 8.04
CA ILE A 50 9.11 38.42 7.95
C ILE A 50 8.52 37.07 7.54
N LEU A 51 8.55 36.78 6.24
CA LEU A 51 8.42 35.44 5.72
C LEU A 51 9.59 34.66 6.32
N ALA A 52 9.36 34.04 7.47
CA ALA A 52 10.21 32.96 7.94
C ALA A 52 10.04 31.85 6.92
N GLU A 53 11.02 31.69 6.03
CA GLU A 53 11.17 30.45 5.28
C GLU A 53 11.23 29.31 6.30
N PRO A 54 10.37 28.28 6.20
CA PRO A 54 10.48 27.13 7.05
C PRO A 54 11.75 26.38 6.66
N ASP A 55 12.87 26.78 7.26
CA ASP A 55 14.13 26.05 7.23
C ASP A 55 14.02 24.86 8.22
N HIS A 56 13.24 23.87 7.81
CA HIS A 56 13.22 22.56 8.44
C HIS A 56 13.41 21.53 7.34
N THR A 57 14.60 21.49 6.76
CA THR A 57 15.09 20.24 6.19
C THR A 57 15.39 19.31 7.37
N ALA A 58 14.33 18.65 7.89
CA ALA A 58 14.50 17.59 8.86
C ALA A 58 15.48 16.57 8.26
N VAL A 59 16.67 16.45 8.84
CA VAL A 59 17.68 15.50 8.37
C VAL A 59 17.08 14.11 8.53
N PRO A 60 16.92 13.32 7.45
CA PRO A 60 16.40 11.97 7.57
C PRO A 60 17.26 11.15 8.51
N ASN A 61 16.63 10.57 9.54
CA ASN A 61 17.32 9.64 10.42
C ASN A 61 17.17 8.24 9.85
N THR A 62 18.25 7.62 9.40
CA THR A 62 18.24 6.24 8.92
C THR A 62 17.79 5.31 10.05
N VAL A 63 16.80 4.48 9.77
CA VAL A 63 16.25 3.47 10.69
C VAL A 63 16.89 2.12 10.34
N ALA A 64 17.47 1.46 11.34
CA ALA A 64 18.01 0.12 11.14
C ALA A 64 16.87 -0.87 10.85
N PHE A 65 17.08 -1.75 9.88
CA PHE A 65 16.14 -2.80 9.52
C PHE A 65 16.86 -4.14 9.34
N GLU A 66 16.09 -5.22 9.47
CA GLU A 66 16.53 -6.58 9.23
C GLU A 66 15.63 -7.22 8.18
N VAL A 67 16.23 -7.87 7.17
CA VAL A 67 15.49 -8.75 6.26
C VAL A 67 15.53 -10.16 6.83
N CYS A 68 14.48 -10.54 7.54
CA CYS A 68 14.41 -11.83 8.25
C CYS A 68 14.06 -13.00 7.32
N ALA A 69 13.44 -12.74 6.17
CA ALA A 69 13.24 -13.73 5.10
C ALA A 69 13.39 -13.09 3.72
N ASN A 70 14.04 -13.81 2.79
CA ASN A 70 14.32 -13.33 1.45
C ASN A 70 14.29 -14.49 0.45
N PHE A 71 13.30 -14.48 -0.44
CA PHE A 71 13.12 -15.48 -1.48
C PHE A 71 13.15 -14.77 -2.84
N PRO A 72 14.34 -14.52 -3.41
CA PRO A 72 14.48 -13.73 -4.64
C PRO A 72 13.89 -14.42 -5.87
N ASP A 73 13.71 -15.73 -5.82
CA ASP A 73 13.15 -16.54 -6.92
C ASP A 73 11.66 -16.90 -6.72
N TRP A 74 11.08 -16.49 -5.58
CA TRP A 74 9.67 -16.74 -5.34
C TRP A 74 8.82 -15.98 -6.36
N THR A 75 7.85 -16.67 -6.94
CA THR A 75 6.88 -16.04 -7.84
C THR A 75 5.52 -16.23 -7.23
N ARG A 76 4.73 -15.16 -7.16
CA ARG A 76 3.33 -15.25 -6.73
C ARG A 76 2.62 -16.33 -7.56
N PRO A 77 1.84 -17.22 -6.94
CA PRO A 77 1.10 -18.24 -7.67
C PRO A 77 0.28 -17.64 -8.82
N ALA A 78 0.05 -18.43 -9.86
CA ALA A 78 -0.88 -18.04 -10.91
C ALA A 78 -2.29 -17.86 -10.33
N ALA A 79 -3.08 -16.93 -10.88
CA ALA A 79 -4.38 -16.56 -10.33
C ALA A 79 -5.39 -17.72 -10.33
N ASP A 80 -5.30 -18.64 -11.28
CA ASP A 80 -6.10 -19.86 -11.35
C ASP A 80 -5.73 -20.84 -10.22
N LEU A 81 -4.43 -21.06 -9.99
CA LEU A 81 -3.96 -21.88 -8.87
C LEU A 81 -4.33 -21.25 -7.51
N GLN A 82 -4.26 -19.93 -7.39
CA GLN A 82 -4.72 -19.21 -6.20
C GLN A 82 -6.21 -19.46 -5.96
N ALA A 83 -7.05 -19.28 -6.99
CA ALA A 83 -8.48 -19.50 -6.89
C ALA A 83 -8.83 -20.96 -6.53
N GLU A 84 -8.15 -21.94 -7.15
CA GLU A 84 -8.31 -23.36 -6.83
C GLU A 84 -7.92 -23.66 -5.38
N THR A 85 -6.79 -23.13 -4.92
CA THR A 85 -6.28 -23.32 -3.56
C THR A 85 -7.23 -22.74 -2.51
N LEU A 86 -7.72 -21.52 -2.73
CA LEU A 86 -8.68 -20.89 -1.82
C LEU A 86 -10.03 -21.63 -1.84
N ALA A 87 -10.51 -22.08 -3.01
CA ALA A 87 -11.76 -22.84 -3.11
C ALA A 87 -11.70 -24.21 -2.41
N ALA A 88 -10.53 -24.85 -2.40
CA ALA A 88 -10.28 -26.11 -1.70
C ALA A 88 -10.10 -25.94 -0.18
N ASN A 89 -9.80 -24.74 0.30
CA ASN A 89 -9.62 -24.46 1.72
C ASN A 89 -10.98 -24.30 2.41
N PRO A 90 -11.34 -25.14 3.40
CA PRO A 90 -12.64 -25.06 4.09
C PRO A 90 -12.93 -23.70 4.75
N ARG A 91 -11.88 -22.93 5.07
CA ARG A 91 -12.02 -21.58 5.64
C ARG A 91 -12.60 -20.57 4.65
N TYR A 92 -12.33 -20.72 3.35
CA TYR A 92 -12.71 -19.76 2.32
C TYR A 92 -13.77 -20.30 1.36
N GLN A 93 -14.02 -21.61 1.40
CA GLN A 93 -14.99 -22.28 0.55
C GLN A 93 -16.38 -21.61 0.64
N GLY A 94 -16.89 -21.16 -0.51
CA GLY A 94 -18.21 -20.53 -0.62
C GLY A 94 -18.28 -19.07 -0.20
N MET A 95 -17.26 -18.54 0.49
CA MET A 95 -17.28 -17.19 1.05
C MET A 95 -16.46 -16.15 0.25
N LEU A 96 -15.61 -16.59 -0.69
CA LEU A 96 -14.71 -15.67 -1.44
C LEU A 96 -15.44 -14.57 -2.23
N ASN A 97 -16.72 -14.78 -2.55
CA ASN A 97 -17.56 -13.81 -3.24
C ASN A 97 -18.45 -13.01 -2.28
N GLU A 98 -18.32 -13.22 -0.97
CA GLU A 98 -19.12 -12.57 0.07
C GLU A 98 -18.27 -11.52 0.81
N GLU A 99 -18.91 -10.43 1.25
CA GLU A 99 -18.25 -9.47 2.13
C GLU A 99 -18.13 -10.00 3.56
N PRO A 100 -17.07 -9.64 4.31
CA PRO A 100 -15.96 -8.76 3.91
C PRO A 100 -14.82 -9.47 3.14
N LEU A 101 -14.90 -10.80 2.99
CA LEU A 101 -13.79 -11.61 2.49
C LEU A 101 -13.43 -11.30 1.04
N ARG A 102 -14.41 -10.97 0.19
CA ARG A 102 -14.18 -10.56 -1.20
C ARG A 102 -13.27 -9.33 -1.27
N SER A 103 -13.64 -8.25 -0.57
CA SER A 103 -12.82 -7.03 -0.52
C SER A 103 -11.44 -7.28 0.06
N LEU A 104 -11.34 -8.13 1.10
CA LEU A 104 -10.06 -8.48 1.71
C LEU A 104 -9.17 -9.28 0.76
N SER A 105 -9.76 -10.21 0.00
CA SER A 105 -9.07 -10.99 -1.02
C SER A 105 -8.58 -10.11 -2.16
N GLU A 106 -9.42 -9.18 -2.64
CA GLU A 106 -9.04 -8.22 -3.68
C GLU A 106 -7.88 -7.32 -3.21
N LYS A 107 -7.96 -6.82 -1.97
CA LYS A 107 -6.89 -6.04 -1.32
C LYS A 107 -5.58 -6.81 -1.29
N PHE A 108 -5.49 -7.95 -0.60
CA PHE A 108 -4.22 -8.65 -0.47
C PHE A 108 -3.67 -9.23 -1.78
N TRP A 109 -4.55 -9.54 -2.74
CA TRP A 109 -4.11 -10.01 -4.05
C TRP A 109 -3.57 -8.91 -4.96
N GLN A 110 -3.92 -7.65 -4.78
CA GLN A 110 -3.42 -6.57 -5.65
C GLN A 110 -2.18 -5.89 -5.10
N GLU A 111 -1.97 -5.97 -3.79
CA GLU A 111 -0.97 -5.19 -3.11
C GLU A 111 0.41 -5.85 -3.16
N SER A 112 1.43 -5.01 -3.33
CA SER A 112 2.83 -5.43 -3.35
C SER A 112 3.54 -5.15 -2.03
N ILE A 113 3.00 -4.22 -1.22
CA ILE A 113 3.57 -3.81 0.05
C ILE A 113 2.51 -3.96 1.13
N ILE A 114 2.78 -4.83 2.12
CA ILE A 114 1.85 -5.10 3.22
C ILE A 114 2.58 -4.85 4.53
N SER A 115 2.10 -3.91 5.35
CA SER A 115 2.70 -3.58 6.65
C SER A 115 1.93 -4.16 7.81
N PHE A 116 2.62 -4.47 8.91
CA PHE A 116 2.04 -5.03 10.12
C PHE A 116 2.61 -4.36 11.36
N THR A 117 1.72 -4.04 12.29
CA THR A 117 2.01 -3.58 13.65
C THR A 117 1.53 -4.56 14.70
N THR A 118 0.79 -5.60 14.28
CA THR A 118 0.34 -6.68 15.15
C THR A 118 0.84 -8.04 14.66
N TYR A 119 0.92 -8.97 15.61
CA TYR A 119 1.25 -10.36 15.36
C TYR A 119 0.31 -11.28 16.13
N GLY A 120 -0.39 -12.12 15.37
CA GLY A 120 -1.08 -13.29 15.89
C GLY A 120 -1.15 -14.34 14.80
N LEU A 121 -0.98 -15.62 15.15
CA LEU A 121 -1.03 -16.71 14.17
C LEU A 121 -2.31 -16.67 13.34
N SER A 122 -3.44 -16.37 13.98
CA SER A 122 -4.72 -16.24 13.27
C SER A 122 -4.80 -14.98 12.42
N ALA A 123 -4.27 -13.85 12.89
CA ALA A 123 -4.24 -12.59 12.14
C ALA A 123 -3.37 -12.69 10.88
N ARG A 124 -2.36 -13.57 10.85
CA ARG A 124 -1.51 -13.78 9.67
C ARG A 124 -2.13 -14.69 8.61
N MET A 125 -3.19 -15.45 8.91
CA MET A 125 -3.77 -16.38 7.94
C MET A 125 -4.28 -15.68 6.69
N GLU A 126 -5.11 -14.65 6.82
CA GLU A 126 -5.68 -13.90 5.70
C GLU A 126 -4.60 -13.26 4.82
N PRO A 127 -3.63 -12.49 5.36
CA PRO A 127 -2.50 -12.01 4.57
C PRO A 127 -1.73 -13.13 3.87
N ILE A 128 -1.41 -14.24 4.53
CA ILE A 128 -0.65 -15.37 3.94
C ILE A 128 -1.43 -15.99 2.78
N TYR A 129 -2.69 -16.37 3.01
CA TYR A 129 -3.47 -17.10 2.02
C TYR A 129 -3.93 -16.20 0.89
N LEU A 130 -4.45 -15.00 1.18
CA LEU A 130 -5.07 -14.13 0.18
C LEU A 130 -4.05 -13.41 -0.71
N SER A 131 -2.79 -13.23 -0.27
CA SER A 131 -1.71 -12.69 -1.10
C SER A 131 -0.93 -13.74 -1.91
N GLY A 132 -1.18 -15.04 -1.66
CA GLY A 132 -0.48 -16.16 -2.31
C GLY A 132 0.82 -16.58 -1.62
N VAL A 133 1.18 -15.98 -0.49
CA VAL A 133 2.40 -16.28 0.29
C VAL A 133 2.35 -17.68 0.94
N TRP A 134 1.19 -18.34 0.97
CA TRP A 134 1.02 -19.70 1.48
C TRP A 134 1.99 -20.74 0.88
N THR A 135 2.54 -20.51 -0.32
CA THR A 135 3.55 -21.42 -0.93
C THR A 135 4.88 -21.46 -0.18
N ILE A 136 5.14 -20.46 0.65
CA ILE A 136 6.37 -20.31 1.45
C ILE A 136 6.06 -20.03 2.93
N ALA A 137 4.85 -20.39 3.39
CA ALA A 137 4.39 -20.06 4.73
C ALA A 137 5.27 -20.67 5.81
N ASP A 138 5.74 -21.91 5.59
CA ASP A 138 6.53 -22.62 6.59
C ASP A 138 7.91 -22.00 6.79
N GLU A 139 8.47 -21.42 5.73
CA GLU A 139 9.80 -20.81 5.71
C GLU A 139 9.83 -19.40 6.30
N ILE A 140 8.71 -18.66 6.25
CA ILE A 140 8.66 -17.30 6.82
C ILE A 140 8.51 -17.29 8.34
N TRP A 141 8.17 -18.42 8.98
CA TRP A 141 7.97 -18.47 10.44
C TRP A 141 9.25 -18.14 11.24
N GLY A 142 10.42 -18.32 10.63
CA GLY A 142 11.72 -17.93 11.22
C GLY A 142 11.79 -16.44 11.59
N CYS A 143 11.02 -15.58 10.92
CA CYS A 143 10.93 -14.14 11.23
C CYS A 143 10.33 -13.84 12.61
N TYR A 144 9.67 -14.81 13.24
CA TYR A 144 8.99 -14.62 14.53
C TYR A 144 9.63 -15.42 15.67
N GLU A 145 10.81 -15.99 15.45
CA GLU A 145 11.56 -16.67 16.50
C GLU A 145 11.97 -15.71 17.64
N GLY A 146 12.14 -16.28 18.84
CA GLY A 146 12.47 -15.52 20.04
C GLY A 146 11.31 -14.64 20.51
N ASP A 147 11.59 -13.36 20.76
CA ASP A 147 10.62 -12.39 21.29
C ASP A 147 10.02 -11.48 20.19
N ARG A 148 10.34 -11.72 18.91
CA ARG A 148 9.98 -10.81 17.80
C ARG A 148 8.48 -10.61 17.65
N GLY A 149 7.69 -11.70 17.68
CA GLY A 149 6.23 -11.60 17.60
C GLY A 149 5.63 -10.78 18.76
N ALA A 150 6.19 -10.91 19.97
CA ALA A 150 5.75 -10.11 21.11
C ALA A 150 6.24 -8.67 21.03
N ALA A 151 7.45 -8.41 20.52
CA ALA A 151 7.98 -7.06 20.29
C ALA A 151 7.14 -6.28 19.26
N ILE A 152 6.63 -6.95 18.21
CA ILE A 152 5.63 -6.38 17.29
C ILE A 152 4.39 -5.93 18.08
N ASN A 153 3.80 -6.84 18.87
CA ASN A 153 2.60 -6.55 19.67
C ASN A 153 2.81 -5.50 20.77
N ARG A 154 4.04 -5.27 21.22
CA ARG A 154 4.38 -4.19 22.16
C ARG A 154 4.63 -2.84 21.46
N GLY A 155 4.55 -2.80 20.13
CA GLY A 155 4.83 -1.61 19.33
C GLY A 155 6.32 -1.28 19.28
N GLU A 156 7.22 -2.24 19.52
CA GLU A 156 8.67 -2.05 19.44
C GLU A 156 9.18 -2.32 18.02
N LEU A 157 8.52 -3.22 17.29
CA LEU A 157 8.85 -3.57 15.90
C LEU A 157 7.64 -3.35 14.98
N ALA A 158 7.93 -2.95 13.75
CA ALA A 158 7.01 -3.06 12.63
C ALA A 158 7.55 -4.07 11.63
N GLU A 159 6.66 -4.68 10.85
CA GLU A 159 7.03 -5.58 9.77
C GLU A 159 6.45 -5.11 8.44
N VAL A 160 7.20 -5.33 7.35
CA VAL A 160 6.72 -5.07 5.99
C VAL A 160 7.06 -6.26 5.10
N TRP A 161 6.06 -6.73 4.35
CA TRP A 161 6.23 -7.69 3.27
C TRP A 161 6.36 -6.95 1.95
N LEU A 162 7.41 -7.26 1.20
CA LEU A 162 7.75 -6.67 -0.08
C LEU A 162 7.64 -7.73 -1.17
N ILE A 163 6.50 -7.76 -1.86
CA ILE A 163 6.23 -8.68 -2.98
C ILE A 163 6.66 -7.99 -4.28
N ASN A 164 7.49 -8.65 -5.08
CA ASN A 164 8.07 -8.09 -6.31
C ASN A 164 8.79 -6.76 -6.09
N HIS A 165 9.34 -6.56 -4.90
CA HIS A 165 10.13 -5.41 -4.51
C HIS A 165 11.25 -5.87 -3.57
N ARG A 166 12.33 -5.08 -3.52
CA ARG A 166 13.38 -5.23 -2.51
C ARG A 166 13.62 -3.93 -1.77
N ILE A 167 13.94 -4.05 -0.48
CA ILE A 167 14.27 -2.90 0.36
C ILE A 167 15.58 -2.25 -0.11
N VAL A 168 15.61 -0.91 -0.11
CA VAL A 168 16.83 -0.10 -0.27
C VAL A 168 17.20 0.58 1.03
N ASP A 169 16.24 1.27 1.66
CA ASP A 169 16.46 2.07 2.86
C ASP A 169 15.16 2.29 3.63
N VAL A 170 15.29 2.56 4.93
CA VAL A 170 14.22 3.06 5.79
C VAL A 170 14.73 4.31 6.49
N ALA A 171 13.98 5.40 6.41
CA ALA A 171 14.28 6.62 7.16
C ALA A 171 13.08 7.09 7.97
N TRP A 172 13.34 7.79 9.07
CA TRP A 172 12.34 8.51 9.85
C TRP A 172 12.42 10.00 9.53
N VAL A 173 11.36 10.54 8.94
CA VAL A 173 11.28 11.93 8.46
C VAL A 173 9.94 12.51 8.88
N GLU A 174 9.94 13.63 9.60
CA GLU A 174 8.72 14.37 9.95
C GLU A 174 7.59 13.47 10.53
N ASN A 175 7.95 12.59 11.46
CA ASN A 175 7.05 11.62 12.09
C ASN A 175 6.46 10.53 11.17
N THR A 176 7.12 10.26 10.04
CA THR A 176 6.72 9.23 9.09
C THR A 176 7.92 8.38 8.69
N TYR A 177 7.70 7.07 8.51
CA TYR A 177 8.66 6.19 7.87
C TYR A 177 8.66 6.40 6.37
N LEU A 178 9.82 6.72 5.81
CA LEU A 178 10.06 6.70 4.38
C LEU A 178 10.77 5.40 4.01
N LEU A 179 10.03 4.48 3.40
CA LEU A 179 10.52 3.20 2.91
C LEU A 179 10.89 3.33 1.43
N THR A 180 12.18 3.25 1.11
CA THR A 180 12.63 3.26 -0.29
C THR A 180 12.80 1.83 -0.77
N VAL A 181 12.18 1.48 -1.89
CA VAL A 181 12.25 0.14 -2.48
C VAL A 181 12.66 0.19 -3.95
N GLU A 182 13.08 -0.95 -4.48
CA GLU A 182 13.28 -1.17 -5.91
C GLU A 182 12.31 -2.25 -6.40
N PRO A 183 11.57 -2.02 -7.50
CA PRO A 183 10.79 -3.05 -8.15
C PRO A 183 11.67 -4.21 -8.62
N THR A 184 11.17 -5.42 -8.49
CA THR A 184 11.75 -6.65 -9.03
C THR A 184 10.69 -7.38 -9.86
N THR A 185 11.11 -8.25 -10.78
CA THR A 185 10.15 -9.04 -11.60
C THR A 185 9.50 -10.17 -10.81
N GLN A 186 10.18 -10.62 -9.76
CA GLN A 186 9.79 -11.70 -8.87
C GLN A 186 10.48 -11.50 -7.52
N GLY A 187 10.08 -12.29 -6.54
CA GLY A 187 10.67 -12.39 -5.23
C GLY A 187 9.80 -11.80 -4.13
N ILE A 188 10.13 -12.17 -2.89
CA ILE A 188 9.52 -11.60 -1.69
C ILE A 188 10.56 -11.40 -0.60
N GLN A 189 10.45 -10.29 0.11
CA GLN A 189 11.19 -10.02 1.34
C GLN A 189 10.24 -9.74 2.49
N LEU A 190 10.56 -10.28 3.66
CA LEU A 190 9.95 -9.86 4.92
C LEU A 190 11.03 -9.11 5.68
N MET A 191 10.72 -7.87 6.06
CA MET A 191 11.63 -7.03 6.82
C MET A 191 10.97 -6.54 8.10
N GLN A 192 11.77 -6.40 9.15
CA GLN A 192 11.36 -5.82 10.42
C GLN A 192 12.27 -4.65 10.78
N PHE A 193 11.74 -3.64 11.46
CA PHE A 193 12.50 -2.48 11.91
C PHE A 193 11.93 -1.91 13.20
N GLU A 194 12.77 -1.20 13.95
CA GLU A 194 12.41 -0.60 15.23
C GLU A 194 11.45 0.59 15.06
N ARG A 195 10.40 0.60 15.88
CA ARG A 195 9.46 1.72 15.92
C ARG A 195 10.04 2.90 16.71
N GLN A 196 9.81 4.10 16.21
CA GLN A 196 10.23 5.40 16.75
C GLN A 196 9.01 6.15 17.34
N GLU A 197 7.82 5.62 17.10
CA GLU A 197 6.52 6.14 17.48
C GLU A 197 5.69 5.04 18.15
N ALA A 198 4.57 5.41 18.76
CA ALA A 198 3.71 4.51 19.54
C ALA A 198 2.23 4.62 19.16
N ASN A 199 1.94 5.00 17.92
CA ASN A 199 0.58 5.04 17.37
C ASN A 199 0.08 3.61 17.10
N ASP A 200 -1.23 3.44 16.93
CA ASP A 200 -1.78 2.14 16.52
C ASP A 200 -1.43 1.86 15.05
N ASP A 201 -1.71 2.82 14.17
CA ASP A 201 -1.35 2.74 12.75
C ASP A 201 0.13 3.08 12.51
N LEU A 202 0.75 2.37 11.58
CA LEU A 202 2.11 2.67 11.13
C LEU A 202 2.10 3.86 10.15
N PRO A 203 2.70 5.02 10.48
CA PRO A 203 2.83 6.12 9.53
C PRO A 203 3.91 5.78 8.50
N LEU A 204 3.52 5.07 7.44
CA LEU A 204 4.42 4.55 6.41
C LEU A 204 4.14 5.20 5.05
N MET A 205 5.18 5.76 4.44
CA MET A 205 5.21 6.17 3.04
C MET A 205 6.23 5.32 2.29
N VAL A 206 5.83 4.76 1.16
CA VAL A 206 6.69 3.88 0.35
C VAL A 206 6.96 4.55 -0.99
N THR A 207 8.23 4.58 -1.40
CA THR A 207 8.66 5.16 -2.67
C THR A 207 9.63 4.27 -3.41
N ALA A 208 9.57 4.27 -4.74
CA ALA A 208 10.67 3.79 -5.56
C ALA A 208 11.88 4.75 -5.48
N ARG A 209 13.05 4.32 -5.96
CA ARG A 209 14.27 5.16 -6.01
C ARG A 209 14.12 6.47 -6.80
N ASP A 210 13.23 6.51 -7.78
CA ASP A 210 12.95 7.70 -8.57
C ASP A 210 11.96 8.66 -7.87
N GLY A 211 11.52 8.31 -6.66
CA GLY A 211 10.56 9.08 -5.87
C GLY A 211 9.10 8.77 -6.18
N GLN A 212 8.80 7.83 -7.09
CA GLN A 212 7.41 7.41 -7.33
C GLN A 212 6.81 6.77 -6.07
N ALA A 213 5.68 7.30 -5.60
CA ALA A 213 4.95 6.70 -4.49
C ALA A 213 4.38 5.32 -4.87
N ILE A 214 4.50 4.37 -3.95
CA ILE A 214 3.97 3.00 -4.06
C ILE A 214 2.92 2.82 -2.97
N ALA A 215 1.78 2.23 -3.33
CA ALA A 215 0.75 1.92 -2.35
C ALA A 215 1.25 0.86 -1.36
N ALA A 216 0.94 1.07 -0.09
CA ALA A 216 1.10 0.08 0.96
C ALA A 216 -0.24 -0.06 1.69
N VAL A 217 -0.53 -1.27 2.12
CA VAL A 217 -1.71 -1.55 2.92
C VAL A 217 -1.34 -2.12 4.27
N SER A 218 -2.11 -1.77 5.29
CA SER A 218 -2.05 -2.50 6.55
C SER A 218 -2.58 -3.92 6.34
N GLY A 219 -1.79 -4.90 6.76
CA GLY A 219 -2.20 -6.29 6.90
C GLY A 219 -2.76 -6.60 8.28
N ASP A 220 -2.76 -5.64 9.20
CA ASP A 220 -3.56 -5.73 10.42
C ASP A 220 -5.04 -5.61 10.02
N TRP A 221 -5.86 -6.56 10.47
CA TRP A 221 -7.30 -6.57 10.22
C TRP A 221 -8.00 -6.90 11.54
N ASP A 222 -8.52 -5.86 12.18
CA ASP A 222 -9.45 -5.90 13.31
C ASP A 222 -10.78 -5.24 12.90
#